data_AF-A0AAD8I4T4-F1
#
_entry.id   AF-A0AAD8I4T4-F1
#
_cell.length_a   1.000
_cell.length_b   1.000
_cell.length_c   1.000
_cell.angle_alpha   90.00
_cell.angle_beta   90.00
_cell.angle_gamma   90.00
#
_symmetry.space_group_name_H-M   'P 1'
#
loop_
_entity.id
_entity.type
_entity.pdbx_description
1 polymer ?
#
loop_
_entity_poly.entity_id
_entity_poly.type
_entity_poly.pdbx_seq_one_letter_code
_entity_poly.pdbx_strand_id
1 'polypeptide(L)'
;MMKSKVLLGGGVSSAYIPKYRDAYGKIVEMKRNSAKFKTALGIKVLEFNLESDKSYYIRLGNEMRKNNIYSLRAAIYQTGESDPEYKELKEIMVEELEKAERRLLIDYLRTVPAIEEIK
;
A
#
# COMPACT_ATOMS: atom_id res chain seq x y z
N MET A 1 -24.87 24.86 26.13
CA MET A 1 -24.43 23.47 25.96
C MET A 1 -24.57 23.08 24.49
N MET A 2 -23.45 22.96 23.77
CA MET A 2 -23.44 22.50 22.38
C MET A 2 -23.59 20.98 22.34
N LYS A 3 -24.58 20.47 21.60
CA LYS A 3 -24.77 19.04 21.38
C LYS A 3 -23.68 18.53 20.44
N SER A 4 -22.82 17.65 20.93
CA SER A 4 -21.81 16.95 20.14
C SER A 4 -22.52 16.10 19.07
N LYS A 5 -22.40 16.50 17.81
CA LYS A 5 -22.89 15.71 16.68
C LYS A 5 -21.95 14.51 16.51
N VAL A 6 -22.37 13.34 16.98
CA VAL A 6 -21.69 12.09 16.67
C VAL A 6 -21.79 11.89 15.16
N LEU A 7 -20.65 11.99 14.47
CA LEU A 7 -20.53 11.60 13.07
C LEU A 7 -20.61 10.07 13.01
N LEU A 8 -21.82 9.54 13.09
CA LEU A 8 -22.10 8.18 12.68
C LEU A 8 -21.80 8.11 11.20
N GLY A 9 -20.65 7.52 10.85
CA GLY A 9 -20.26 7.25 9.48
C GLY A 9 -21.41 6.57 8.76
N GLY A 10 -21.91 7.22 7.71
CA GLY A 10 -23.05 6.73 6.93
C GLY A 10 -22.79 5.29 6.50
N GLY A 11 -23.81 4.45 6.63
CA GLY A 11 -23.76 3.06 6.23
C GLY A 11 -23.37 2.94 4.76
N VAL A 12 -22.14 2.54 4.49
CA VAL A 12 -21.69 2.08 3.19
C VAL A 12 -21.47 0.58 3.32
N SER A 13 -22.43 -0.21 2.83
CA SER A 13 -22.37 -1.67 2.86
C SER A 13 -21.38 -2.26 1.86
N SER A 14 -20.69 -1.43 1.07
CA SER A 14 -19.61 -1.85 0.19
C SER A 14 -18.25 -1.55 0.82
N ALA A 15 -17.38 -2.56 0.89
CA ALA A 15 -16.00 -2.37 1.29
C ALA A 15 -15.33 -1.26 0.45
N TYR A 16 -14.57 -0.38 1.10
CA TYR A 16 -13.85 0.68 0.43
C TYR A 16 -12.89 0.12 -0.63
N ILE A 17 -12.96 0.65 -1.86
CA ILE A 17 -12.07 0.29 -2.97
C ILE A 17 -11.09 1.45 -3.19
N PRO A 18 -9.76 1.24 -2.99
CA PRO A 18 -8.75 2.24 -3.25
C PRO A 18 -8.72 2.67 -4.72
N LYS A 19 -8.27 3.90 -4.99
CA LYS A 19 -8.26 4.52 -6.32
C LYS A 19 -6.90 5.11 -6.67
N TYR A 20 -6.59 5.21 -7.95
CA TYR A 20 -5.38 5.84 -8.49
C TYR A 20 -5.68 6.58 -9.80
N ARG A 21 -4.72 7.36 -10.31
CA ARG A 21 -4.85 8.02 -11.62
C ARG A 21 -4.35 7.11 -12.72
N ASP A 22 -5.14 6.94 -13.76
CA ASP A 22 -4.73 6.26 -14.99
C ASP A 22 -3.83 7.15 -15.87
N ALA A 23 -3.40 6.62 -17.01
CA ALA A 23 -2.56 7.29 -18.00
C ALA A 23 -3.17 8.57 -18.59
N TYR A 24 -4.49 8.75 -18.49
CA TYR A 24 -5.22 9.91 -18.96
C TYR A 24 -5.53 10.89 -17.83
N GLY A 25 -5.01 10.64 -16.63
CA GLY A 25 -5.24 11.45 -15.43
C GLY A 25 -6.61 11.22 -14.78
N LYS A 26 -7.40 10.24 -15.24
CA LYS A 26 -8.70 9.91 -14.68
C LYS A 26 -8.54 9.04 -13.43
N ILE A 27 -9.39 9.28 -12.43
CA ILE A 27 -9.43 8.46 -11.22
C ILE A 27 -10.13 7.14 -11.54
N VAL A 28 -9.42 6.04 -11.35
CA VAL A 28 -9.89 4.67 -11.57
C VAL A 28 -9.72 3.83 -10.30
N GLU A 29 -10.53 2.79 -10.17
CA GLU A 29 -10.48 1.87 -9.03
C GLU A 29 -9.34 0.87 -9.18
N MET A 30 -8.68 0.55 -8.06
CA MET A 30 -7.70 -0.52 -8.03
C MET A 30 -8.40 -1.86 -8.24
N LYS A 31 -7.87 -2.66 -9.16
CA LYS A 31 -8.34 -4.01 -9.44
C LYS A 31 -7.55 -5.01 -8.60
N ARG A 32 -8.21 -5.87 -7.83
CA ARG A 32 -7.55 -6.99 -7.15
C ARG A 32 -6.97 -7.97 -8.18
N ASN A 33 -5.95 -8.72 -7.79
CA ASN A 33 -5.29 -9.74 -8.63
C ASN A 33 -4.80 -9.18 -9.98
N SER A 34 -4.44 -7.90 -10.04
CA SER A 34 -3.98 -7.24 -11.25
C SER A 34 -2.47 -6.99 -11.27
N ALA A 35 -1.78 -7.15 -10.13
CA ALA A 35 -0.34 -7.04 -10.09
C ALA A 35 0.32 -8.18 -10.88
N LYS A 36 1.42 -7.89 -11.57
CA LYS A 36 2.11 -8.84 -12.45
C LYS A 36 3.61 -8.81 -12.21
N PHE A 37 4.22 -9.99 -12.17
CA PHE A 37 5.67 -10.08 -12.27
C PHE A 37 6.16 -9.60 -13.63
N LYS A 38 7.26 -8.84 -13.60
CA LYS A 38 7.94 -8.35 -14.79
C LYS A 38 9.44 -8.31 -14.54
N THR A 39 10.21 -8.43 -15.59
CA THR A 39 11.65 -8.19 -15.53
C THR A 39 11.94 -6.82 -16.12
N ALA A 40 12.53 -5.93 -15.33
CA ALA A 40 12.96 -4.62 -15.75
C ALA A 40 14.46 -4.47 -15.48
N LEU A 41 15.25 -4.18 -16.53
CA LEU A 41 16.71 -4.02 -16.44
C LEU A 41 17.42 -5.20 -15.73
N GLY A 42 16.97 -6.43 -16.00
CA GLY A 42 17.52 -7.65 -15.38
C GLY A 42 17.06 -7.90 -13.94
N ILE A 43 16.21 -7.04 -13.36
CA ILE A 43 15.69 -7.17 -12.00
C ILE A 43 14.24 -7.64 -12.07
N LYS A 44 13.89 -8.67 -11.30
CA LYS A 44 12.49 -9.08 -11.11
C LYS A 44 11.77 -8.04 -10.26
N VAL A 45 10.68 -7.50 -10.79
CA VAL A 45 9.83 -6.50 -10.15
C VAL A 45 8.38 -6.97 -10.17
N LEU A 46 7.58 -6.45 -9.25
CA LEU A 46 6.13 -6.63 -9.26
C LEU A 46 5.49 -5.32 -9.74
N GLU A 47 4.92 -5.32 -10.94
CA GLU A 47 4.23 -4.19 -11.54
C GLU A 47 2.77 -4.14 -11.05
N PHE A 48 2.27 -2.95 -10.71
CA PHE A 48 0.91 -2.71 -10.22
C PHE A 48 0.36 -1.42 -10.84
N ASN A 49 -0.92 -1.07 -10.61
CA ASN A 49 -1.58 0.07 -11.26
C ASN A 49 -1.41 0.07 -12.79
N LEU A 50 -1.70 -1.07 -13.45
CA LEU A 50 -1.38 -1.31 -14.86
C LEU A 50 -1.98 -0.30 -15.86
N GLU A 51 -2.99 0.47 -15.44
CA GLU A 51 -3.64 1.49 -16.29
C GLU A 51 -2.97 2.87 -16.19
N SER A 52 -1.95 3.02 -15.34
CA SER A 52 -1.17 4.25 -15.17
C SER A 52 -0.15 4.43 -16.31
N ASP A 53 0.11 5.67 -16.70
CA ASP A 53 1.20 6.06 -17.63
C ASP A 53 2.58 5.88 -16.98
N LYS A 54 2.66 6.07 -15.67
CA LYS A 54 3.86 5.83 -14.86
C LYS A 54 3.97 4.36 -14.53
N SER A 55 5.15 3.79 -14.74
CA SER A 55 5.48 2.45 -14.29
C SER A 55 5.53 2.40 -12.76
N TYR A 56 4.48 1.87 -12.15
CA TYR A 56 4.44 1.57 -10.73
C TYR A 56 4.92 0.13 -10.50
N TYR A 57 6.03 -0.02 -9.81
CA TYR A 57 6.59 -1.33 -9.51
C TYR A 57 7.17 -1.40 -8.10
N ILE A 58 7.12 -2.60 -7.51
CA ILE A 58 7.82 -2.97 -6.28
C ILE A 58 9.13 -3.64 -6.66
N ARG A 59 10.23 -3.11 -6.14
CA ARG A 59 11.53 -3.80 -6.19
C ARG A 59 11.50 -4.98 -5.23
N LEU A 60 11.89 -6.16 -5.70
CA LEU A 60 11.83 -7.41 -4.94
C LEU A 60 13.15 -7.70 -4.20
N GLY A 61 13.12 -8.67 -3.29
CA GLY A 61 14.26 -9.10 -2.50
C GLY A 61 14.77 -8.03 -1.54
N ASN A 62 16.10 -7.88 -1.44
CA ASN A 62 16.74 -6.95 -0.50
C ASN A 62 16.37 -5.47 -0.71
N GLU A 63 15.88 -5.13 -1.90
CA GLU A 63 15.48 -3.77 -2.25
C GLU A 63 14.04 -3.43 -1.81
N MET A 64 13.29 -4.39 -1.27
CA MET A 64 11.88 -4.21 -0.91
C MET A 64 11.68 -3.11 0.14
N ARG A 65 12.60 -3.01 1.11
CA ARG A 65 12.65 -1.97 2.14
C ARG A 65 12.75 -0.54 1.63
N LYS A 66 13.11 -0.34 0.35
CA LYS A 66 13.24 0.98 -0.27
C LYS A 66 11.94 1.45 -0.95
N ASN A 67 10.93 0.59 -1.05
CA ASN A 67 9.63 0.99 -1.56
C ASN A 67 8.91 1.86 -0.52
N ASN A 68 8.19 2.88 -0.98
CA ASN A 68 7.41 3.72 -0.09
C ASN A 68 6.12 3.00 0.37
N ILE A 69 5.57 3.46 1.48
CA ILE A 69 4.36 2.92 2.13
C ILE A 69 3.17 2.86 1.16
N TYR A 70 2.95 3.90 0.36
CA TYR A 70 1.81 3.97 -0.57
C TYR A 70 1.91 2.93 -1.68
N SER A 71 3.11 2.75 -2.25
CA SER A 71 3.39 1.71 -3.24
C SER A 71 3.18 0.32 -2.67
N LEU A 72 3.69 0.05 -1.46
CA LEU A 72 3.49 -1.24 -0.79
C LEU A 72 2.00 -1.54 -0.57
N ARG A 73 1.24 -0.59 -0.02
CA ARG A 73 -0.22 -0.75 0.18
C ARG A 73 -0.96 -1.03 -1.13
N ALA A 74 -0.65 -0.28 -2.19
CA ALA A 74 -1.28 -0.48 -3.50
C ALA A 74 -0.94 -1.85 -4.09
N ALA A 75 0.34 -2.25 -4.06
CA ALA A 75 0.79 -3.54 -4.54
C ALA A 75 0.15 -4.69 -3.76
N ILE A 76 0.13 -4.64 -2.42
CA ILE A 76 -0.52 -5.66 -1.57
C ILE A 76 -2.01 -5.81 -1.93
N TYR A 77 -2.72 -4.71 -2.15
CA TYR A 77 -4.13 -4.75 -2.55
C TYR A 77 -4.35 -5.43 -3.91
N GLN A 78 -3.43 -5.18 -4.86
CA GLN A 78 -3.53 -5.68 -6.24
C GLN A 78 -2.90 -7.07 -6.43
N THR A 79 -2.11 -7.56 -5.47
CA THR A 79 -1.52 -8.89 -5.48
C THR A 79 -2.51 -9.95 -5.01
N GLY A 80 -2.69 -10.96 -5.86
CA GLY A 80 -3.50 -12.13 -5.54
C GLY A 80 -2.77 -13.16 -4.69
N GLU A 81 -3.52 -14.15 -4.23
CA GLU A 81 -3.01 -15.24 -3.37
C GLU A 81 -3.24 -16.62 -3.99
N SER A 82 -3.74 -16.68 -5.22
CA SER A 82 -4.03 -17.94 -5.92
C SER A 82 -2.78 -18.71 -6.33
N ASP A 83 -1.65 -18.01 -6.47
CA ASP A 83 -0.36 -18.57 -6.84
C ASP A 83 0.59 -18.48 -5.62
N PRO A 84 1.29 -19.57 -5.25
CA PRO A 84 2.17 -19.60 -4.09
C PRO A 84 3.24 -18.50 -4.10
N GLU A 85 3.80 -18.15 -5.25
CA GLU A 85 4.84 -17.12 -5.36
C GLU A 85 4.25 -15.73 -5.06
N TYR A 86 3.06 -15.44 -5.56
CA TYR A 86 2.38 -14.17 -5.24
C TYR A 86 1.96 -14.10 -3.77
N LYS A 87 1.54 -15.23 -3.19
CA LYS A 87 1.17 -15.30 -1.78
C LYS A 87 2.36 -15.01 -0.87
N GLU A 88 3.48 -15.72 -1.07
CA GLU A 88 4.72 -15.50 -0.32
C GLU A 88 5.20 -14.07 -0.47
N LEU A 89 5.21 -13.54 -1.70
CA LEU A 89 5.59 -12.15 -1.93
C LEU A 89 4.68 -11.17 -1.18
N LYS A 90 3.38 -11.42 -1.15
CA LYS A 90 2.42 -10.56 -0.44
C LYS A 90 2.70 -10.53 1.05
N GLU A 91 3.01 -11.66 1.65
CA GLU A 91 3.39 -11.75 3.07
C GLU A 91 4.65 -10.91 3.35
N ILE A 92 5.70 -11.05 2.53
CA ILE A 92 6.93 -10.25 2.67
C ILE A 92 6.63 -8.74 2.52
N MET A 93 5.79 -8.36 1.55
CA MET A 93 5.40 -6.95 1.37
C MET A 93 4.65 -6.40 2.58
N VAL A 94 3.79 -7.21 3.22
CA VAL A 94 3.08 -6.83 4.45
C VAL A 94 4.06 -6.60 5.59
N GLU A 95 5.02 -7.50 5.80
CA GLU A 95 6.04 -7.31 6.84
C GLU A 95 6.88 -6.04 6.63
N GLU A 96 7.29 -5.77 5.39
CA GLU A 96 8.04 -4.56 5.07
C GLU A 96 7.19 -3.29 5.24
N LEU A 97 5.89 -3.37 4.93
CA LEU A 97 4.94 -2.29 5.19
C LEU A 97 4.83 -2.00 6.69
N GLU A 98 4.65 -3.02 7.52
CA GLU A 98 4.55 -2.87 8.97
C GLU A 98 5.82 -2.25 9.57
N LYS A 99 7.00 -2.68 9.12
CA LYS A 99 8.28 -2.10 9.52
C LYS A 99 8.37 -0.61 9.13
N ALA A 100 7.95 -0.27 7.92
CA ALA A 100 7.96 1.11 7.43
C ALA A 100 6.98 2.01 8.21
N GLU A 101 5.78 1.52 8.49
CA GLU A 101 4.76 2.24 9.25
C GLU A 101 5.16 2.42 10.72
N ARG A 102 5.73 1.38 11.35
CA ARG A 102 6.28 1.48 12.70
C ARG A 102 7.40 2.52 12.78
N ARG A 103 8.32 2.55 11.80
CA ARG A 103 9.37 3.58 11.75
C ARG A 103 8.78 4.98 11.61
N LEU A 104 7.80 5.16 10.74
CA LEU A 104 7.10 6.45 10.58
C LEU A 104 6.46 6.92 11.89
N LEU A 105 5.85 6.00 12.65
CA LEU A 105 5.28 6.30 13.95
C LEU A 105 6.37 6.71 14.97
N ILE A 106 7.45 5.94 15.07
CA ILE A 106 8.57 6.25 15.98
C ILE A 106 9.15 7.63 15.66
N ASP A 107 9.39 7.92 14.37
CA ASP A 107 9.93 9.19 13.93
C ASP A 107 8.96 10.35 14.25
N TYR A 108 7.66 10.14 14.06
CA TYR A 108 6.65 11.12 14.46
C TYR A 108 6.67 11.37 15.98
N LEU A 109 6.69 10.32 16.81
CA LEU A 109 6.72 10.43 18.27
C LEU A 109 7.95 11.20 18.75
N ARG A 110 9.12 11.01 18.13
CA ARG A 110 10.34 11.79 18.45
C ARG A 110 10.20 13.29 18.20
N THR A 111 9.35 13.68 17.24
CA THR A 111 9.10 15.10 16.92
C THR A 111 8.03 15.73 17.81
N VAL A 112 7.30 14.94 18.60
CA VAL A 112 6.23 15.43 19.48
C VAL A 112 6.62 15.19 20.95
N PRO A 113 7.16 16.19 21.65
CA PRO A 113 7.72 16.03 23.01
C PRO A 113 6.70 15.62 24.09
N ALA A 114 5.41 15.53 23.76
CA ALA A 114 4.32 15.25 24.69
C ALA A 114 3.71 13.84 24.56
N ILE A 115 4.26 12.97 23.70
CA ILE A 115 3.73 11.60 23.52
C ILE A 115 4.83 10.59 23.90
N GLU A 116 4.65 9.92 25.03
CA GLU A 116 5.53 8.83 25.45
C GLU A 116 5.14 7.50 24.78
N GLU A 117 6.13 6.69 24.45
CA GLU A 117 5.96 5.35 23.90
C GLU A 117 5.38 4.42 24.99
N ILE A 118 4.22 3.80 24.74
CA ILE A 118 3.65 2.82 25.67
C ILE A 118 4.51 1.56 25.60
N LYS A 119 5.20 1.26 26.69
CA LYS A 119 6.05 0.06 26.86
C LYS A 119 5.23 -1.22 27.01
#